data_AF-A0A4Y2UYM5-F1
#
_entry.id   AF-A0A4Y2UYM5-F1
#
_cell.length_a   1.000
_cell.length_b   1.000
_cell.length_c   1.000
_cell.angle_alpha   90.00
_cell.angle_beta   90.00
_cell.angle_gamma   90.00
#
_symmetry.space_group_name_H-M   'P 1'
#
loop_
_entity.id
_entity.type
_entity.pdbx_description
1 polymer ?
#
loop_
_entity_poly.entity_id
_entity_poly.type
_entity_poly.pdbx_seq_one_letter_code
_entity_poly.pdbx_strand_id
1 'polypeptide(L)'
;MYSSVQSPVEQPLMKNMRTFGGLTHGRGVSDSVLARWTQGMTALKHICDGIEKFCGVYLTISDQHLKISDSGVQRDNDDCRTVVEWFKHYNPFLENSNLISLSTGVVGDSRINCRMAKEEGIPGFKRIEGSNFYTVKFRRNDRVQPLTIRRHEILFIQSFQAMFTEV
;
A
#
# COMPACT_ATOMS: atom_id res chain seq x y z
N MET A 1 17.05 -38.24 19.00
CA MET A 1 16.06 -37.27 18.51
C MET A 1 16.51 -36.81 17.14
N TYR A 2 15.86 -37.30 16.08
CA TYR A 2 16.20 -36.93 14.71
C TYR A 2 15.95 -35.43 14.51
N SER A 3 17.01 -34.65 14.30
CA SER A 3 16.91 -33.32 13.72
C SER A 3 16.76 -33.47 12.21
N SER A 4 15.53 -33.70 11.74
CA SER A 4 15.20 -33.70 10.32
C SER A 4 15.29 -32.27 9.79
N VAL A 5 16.40 -31.93 9.15
CA VAL A 5 16.51 -30.75 8.30
C VAL A 5 15.50 -30.93 7.16
N GLN A 6 14.39 -30.18 7.20
CA GLN A 6 13.37 -30.25 6.16
C GLN A 6 13.89 -29.71 4.84
N SER A 7 13.60 -30.44 3.76
CA SER A 7 13.99 -30.10 2.39
C SER A 7 13.42 -28.74 1.96
N PRO A 8 14.09 -27.97 1.09
CA PRO A 8 13.59 -26.68 0.59
C PRO A 8 12.18 -26.74 -0.03
N VAL A 9 11.75 -27.92 -0.51
CA VAL A 9 10.38 -28.13 -1.01
C VAL A 9 9.38 -28.29 0.13
N GLU A 10 9.79 -28.89 1.25
CA GLU A 10 8.92 -29.17 2.39
C GLU A 10 8.59 -27.91 3.21
N GLN A 11 9.46 -26.90 3.18
CA GLN A 11 9.26 -25.64 3.93
C GLN A 11 8.04 -24.81 3.48
N PRO A 12 7.86 -24.46 2.19
CA PRO A 12 6.67 -23.73 1.74
C PRO A 12 5.38 -24.55 1.91
N LEU A 13 5.46 -25.87 1.71
CA LEU A 13 4.38 -26.82 1.97
C LEU A 13 3.91 -26.75 3.44
N MET A 14 4.82 -26.81 4.41
CA MET A 14 4.49 -26.74 5.84
C MET A 14 3.94 -25.39 6.30
N LYS A 15 4.32 -24.28 5.65
CA LYS A 15 3.81 -22.94 5.99
C LYS A 15 2.33 -22.78 5.66
N ASN A 16 1.90 -23.27 4.49
CA ASN A 16 0.48 -23.24 4.08
C ASN A 16 -0.42 -24.14 4.94
N MET A 17 0.16 -25.18 5.53
CA MET A 17 -0.53 -26.06 6.50
C MET A 17 -0.83 -25.35 7.82
N ARG A 18 -0.03 -24.35 8.21
CA ARG A 18 -0.17 -23.60 9.48
C ARG A 18 -1.15 -22.43 9.38
N THR A 19 -1.31 -21.82 8.21
CA THR A 19 -2.21 -20.68 7.96
C THR A 19 -3.67 -21.10 7.81
N PHE A 20 -3.95 -22.29 7.27
CA PHE A 20 -5.28 -22.90 7.35
C PHE A 20 -5.44 -23.58 8.72
N GLY A 21 -5.86 -22.79 9.71
CA GLY A 21 -5.92 -23.16 11.14
C GLY A 21 -6.73 -24.42 11.43
N GLY A 22 -6.07 -25.58 11.38
CA GLY A 22 -6.68 -26.86 11.75
C GLY A 22 -5.85 -28.11 11.46
N LEU A 23 -4.80 -28.04 10.63
CA LEU A 23 -3.99 -29.22 10.28
C LEU A 23 -2.85 -29.53 11.26
N THR A 24 -2.47 -28.59 12.11
CA THR A 24 -1.34 -28.74 13.05
C THR A 24 -1.77 -28.92 14.51
N HIS A 25 -3.07 -28.96 14.80
CA HIS A 25 -3.60 -29.18 16.15
C HIS A 25 -4.65 -30.29 16.14
N GLY A 26 -4.53 -31.24 17.07
CA GLY A 26 -5.24 -32.52 17.04
C GLY A 26 -6.76 -32.44 17.22
N ARG A 27 -7.40 -33.53 16.76
CA ARG A 27 -8.84 -33.82 16.55
C ARG A 27 -9.50 -32.97 15.44
N GLY A 28 -9.64 -33.56 14.25
CA GLY A 28 -10.54 -33.04 13.22
C GLY A 28 -10.07 -33.14 11.76
N VAL A 29 -8.83 -33.53 11.49
CA VAL A 29 -8.36 -33.72 10.10
C VAL A 29 -8.67 -35.14 9.65
N SER A 30 -9.65 -35.33 8.78
CA SER A 30 -9.89 -36.62 8.13
C SER A 30 -8.83 -36.90 7.07
N ASP A 31 -8.54 -38.18 6.82
CA ASP A 31 -7.59 -38.61 5.78
C ASP A 31 -7.93 -38.05 4.40
N SER A 32 -9.23 -37.85 4.12
CA SER A 32 -9.71 -37.21 2.90
C SER A 32 -9.32 -35.72 2.77
N VAL A 33 -9.29 -34.99 3.88
CA VAL A 33 -8.85 -33.57 3.91
C VAL A 33 -7.34 -33.49 3.72
N LEU A 34 -6.59 -34.39 4.36
CA LEU A 34 -5.15 -34.50 4.20
C LEU A 34 -4.78 -34.88 2.75
N ALA A 35 -5.45 -35.89 2.18
CA ALA A 35 -5.23 -36.31 0.80
C ALA A 35 -5.53 -35.19 -0.21
N ARG A 36 -6.66 -34.49 -0.05
CA ARG A 36 -7.03 -33.36 -0.92
C ARG A 36 -6.04 -32.21 -0.82
N TRP A 37 -5.50 -31.95 0.39
CA TRP A 37 -4.48 -30.93 0.59
C TRP A 37 -3.15 -31.33 -0.05
N THR A 38 -2.67 -32.55 0.18
CA THR A 38 -1.44 -33.07 -0.42
C THR A 38 -1.51 -33.04 -1.95
N GLN A 39 -2.65 -33.42 -2.53
CA GLN A 39 -2.86 -33.39 -3.98
C GLN A 39 -2.97 -31.95 -4.51
N GLY A 40 -3.68 -31.07 -3.80
CA GLY A 40 -3.84 -29.66 -4.18
C GLY A 40 -2.53 -28.87 -4.11
N MET A 41 -1.66 -29.20 -3.15
CA MET A 41 -0.38 -28.50 -2.99
C MET A 41 0.62 -28.83 -4.09
N THR A 42 0.60 -30.07 -4.60
CA THR A 42 1.39 -30.46 -5.78
C THR A 42 0.96 -29.66 -7.01
N ALA A 43 -0.35 -29.51 -7.24
CA ALA A 43 -0.87 -28.69 -8.32
C ALA A 43 -0.48 -27.21 -8.16
N LEU A 44 -0.58 -26.67 -6.93
CA LEU A 44 -0.19 -25.29 -6.64
C LEU A 44 1.30 -25.05 -6.89
N LYS A 45 2.16 -25.99 -6.52
CA LYS A 45 3.60 -25.88 -6.79
C LYS A 45 3.90 -25.78 -8.28
N HIS A 46 3.27 -26.60 -9.12
CA HIS A 46 3.46 -26.52 -10.57
C HIS A 46 2.99 -25.18 -11.15
N ILE A 47 1.91 -24.61 -10.63
CA ILE A 47 1.42 -23.28 -11.02
C ILE A 47 2.44 -22.20 -10.62
N CYS A 48 2.92 -22.21 -9.39
CA CYS A 48 3.92 -21.24 -8.92
C CYS A 48 5.22 -21.34 -9.72
N ASP A 49 5.75 -22.55 -9.92
CA ASP A 49 6.97 -22.77 -10.72
C ASP A 49 6.77 -22.29 -12.18
N GLY A 50 5.56 -22.46 -12.73
CA GLY A 50 5.18 -21.94 -14.06
C GLY A 50 5.16 -20.42 -14.13
N ILE A 51 4.59 -19.75 -13.12
CA ILE A 51 4.53 -18.28 -13.02
C ILE A 51 5.95 -17.71 -12.81
N GLU A 52 6.76 -18.32 -11.95
CA GLU A 52 8.15 -17.93 -11.72
C GLU A 52 8.98 -18.00 -13.00
N LYS A 53 8.84 -19.10 -13.76
CA LYS A 53 9.54 -19.28 -15.04
C LYS A 53 9.06 -18.31 -16.11
N PHE A 54 7.76 -18.02 -16.15
CA PHE A 54 7.18 -17.05 -17.09
C PHE A 54 7.65 -15.62 -16.79
N CYS A 55 7.67 -15.23 -15.53
CA CYS A 55 8.05 -13.90 -15.08
C CYS A 55 9.58 -13.72 -14.92
N GLY A 56 10.37 -14.79 -15.00
CA GLY A 56 11.83 -14.74 -14.81
C GLY A 56 12.25 -14.37 -13.38
N VAL A 57 11.38 -14.62 -12.40
CA VAL A 57 11.60 -14.28 -10.98
C VAL A 57 11.63 -15.55 -10.14
N TYR A 58 12.52 -15.61 -9.16
CA TYR A 58 12.57 -16.68 -8.17
C TYR A 58 11.96 -16.16 -6.86
N LEU A 59 10.85 -16.73 -6.41
CA LEU A 59 10.18 -16.27 -5.19
C LEU A 59 10.85 -16.86 -3.96
N THR A 60 11.92 -16.21 -3.48
CA THR A 60 12.42 -16.46 -2.12
C THR A 60 11.52 -15.72 -1.14
N ILE A 61 10.47 -16.37 -0.65
CA ILE A 61 9.60 -15.79 0.39
C ILE A 61 10.36 -15.81 1.73
N SER A 62 11.04 -14.71 2.03
CA SER A 62 11.56 -14.43 3.36
C SER A 62 10.40 -14.11 4.30
N ASP A 63 10.38 -14.74 5.49
CA ASP A 63 9.38 -14.52 6.56
C ASP A 63 9.43 -13.11 7.19
N GLN A 64 10.02 -12.13 6.51
CA GLN A 64 10.04 -10.75 6.97
C GLN A 64 8.76 -10.05 6.52
N HIS A 65 7.65 -10.48 7.11
CA HIS A 65 6.51 -9.59 7.27
C HIS A 65 6.96 -8.51 8.28
N LEU A 66 7.37 -7.33 7.79
CA LEU A 66 7.66 -6.16 8.61
C LEU A 66 6.38 -5.79 9.37
N LYS A 67 6.22 -6.39 10.56
CA LYS A 67 5.27 -5.90 11.55
C LYS A 67 5.72 -4.48 11.88
N ILE A 68 4.84 -3.51 11.67
CA ILE A 68 4.97 -2.18 12.26
C ILE A 68 5.02 -2.42 13.77
N SER A 69 6.22 -2.43 14.35
CA SER A 69 6.42 -2.59 15.78
C SER A 69 6.39 -1.21 16.43
N ASP A 70 5.99 -1.15 17.69
CA ASP A 70 6.03 0.10 18.47
C ASP A 70 7.44 0.70 18.47
N SER A 71 8.47 -0.14 18.47
CA SER A 71 9.87 0.29 18.32
C SER A 71 10.22 0.86 16.96
N GLY A 72 9.57 0.40 15.88
CA GLY A 72 9.69 0.96 14.54
C GLY A 72 9.03 2.34 14.47
N VAL A 73 7.80 2.44 14.96
CA VAL A 73 7.06 3.71 15.04
C VAL A 73 7.83 4.75 15.87
N GLN A 74 8.39 4.34 17.01
CA GLN A 74 9.17 5.22 17.87
C GLN A 74 10.42 5.75 17.14
N ARG A 75 11.16 4.87 16.45
CA ARG A 75 12.34 5.28 15.68
C ARG A 75 11.98 6.25 14.56
N ASP A 76 10.93 5.95 13.79
CA ASP A 76 10.48 6.84 12.71
C ASP A 76 10.08 8.22 13.24
N ASN A 77 9.43 8.28 14.40
CA ASN A 77 9.08 9.54 15.06
C ASN A 77 10.33 10.33 15.51
N ASP A 78 11.34 9.65 16.05
CA ASP A 78 12.59 10.28 16.50
C ASP A 78 13.42 10.79 15.31
N ASP A 79 13.47 10.03 14.21
CA ASP A 79 14.09 10.45 12.95
C ASP A 79 13.37 11.66 12.35
N CYS A 80 12.02 11.65 12.33
CA CYS A 80 11.23 12.80 11.88
C CYS A 80 11.50 14.05 12.72
N ARG A 81 11.64 13.91 14.06
CA ARG A 81 11.97 15.03 14.95
C ARG A 81 13.33 15.63 14.60
N THR A 82 14.32 14.78 14.36
CA THR A 82 15.67 15.20 13.97
C THR A 82 15.65 16.02 12.68
N VAL A 83 14.91 15.57 11.67
CA VAL A 83 14.76 16.30 10.40
C VAL A 83 14.08 17.66 10.62
N VAL A 84 13.04 17.72 11.45
CA VAL A 84 12.35 18.98 11.78
C VAL A 84 13.27 19.95 12.52
N GLU A 85 14.08 19.48 13.46
CA GLU A 85 15.07 20.31 14.17
C GLU A 85 16.14 20.85 13.24
N TRP A 86 16.58 20.04 12.27
CA TRP A 86 17.51 20.47 11.24
C TRP A 86 16.92 21.60 10.38
N PHE A 87 15.68 21.46 9.91
CA PHE A 87 15.00 22.50 9.12
C PHE A 87 14.79 23.82 9.86
N LYS A 88 14.65 23.79 11.20
CA LYS A 88 14.55 25.02 12.00
C LYS A 88 15.83 25.85 11.97
N HIS A 89 17.00 25.19 11.92
CA HIS A 89 18.30 25.85 11.91
C HIS A 89 18.77 26.17 10.49
N TYR A 90 18.50 25.27 9.55
CA TYR A 90 18.92 25.35 8.16
C TYR A 90 17.69 25.28 7.26
N ASN A 91 16.90 26.35 7.20
CA ASN A 91 15.75 26.40 6.31
C ASN A 91 16.23 26.53 4.85
N PRO A 92 16.10 25.50 4.01
CA PRO A 92 16.52 25.57 2.61
C PRO A 92 15.51 26.32 1.74
N PHE A 93 14.34 26.65 2.28
CA PHE A 93 13.26 27.31 1.58
C PHE A 93 13.37 28.82 1.75
N LEU A 94 13.45 29.53 0.62
CA LEU A 94 13.38 30.99 0.59
C LEU A 94 12.03 31.46 1.14
N GLU A 95 12.02 32.52 1.95
CA GLU A 95 10.77 33.17 2.35
C GLU A 95 10.12 33.80 1.13
N ASN A 96 9.11 33.12 0.58
CA ASN A 96 8.30 33.60 -0.52
C ASN A 96 6.83 33.65 -0.12
N SER A 97 6.13 34.69 -0.57
CA SER A 97 4.68 34.79 -0.41
C SER A 97 3.94 33.80 -1.31
N ASN A 98 4.61 33.30 -2.34
CA ASN A 98 4.02 32.47 -3.38
C ASN A 98 4.11 30.99 -3.03
N LEU A 99 3.04 30.25 -3.30
CA LEU A 99 3.04 28.81 -3.12
C LEU A 99 3.81 28.14 -4.28
N ILE A 100 4.90 27.42 -3.98
CA ILE A 100 5.74 26.78 -5.01
C ILE A 100 5.78 25.26 -4.82
N SER A 101 5.59 24.52 -5.92
CA SER A 101 5.82 23.08 -5.95
C SER A 101 7.32 22.79 -5.93
N LEU A 102 7.81 22.08 -4.92
CA LEU A 102 9.23 21.71 -4.82
C LEU A 102 9.67 20.72 -5.90
N SER A 103 8.77 19.87 -6.38
CA SER A 103 9.09 18.86 -7.39
C SER A 103 9.10 19.40 -8.82
N THR A 104 8.30 20.44 -9.10
CA THR A 104 8.12 20.96 -10.47
C THR A 104 8.54 22.41 -10.64
N GLY A 105 8.82 23.12 -9.55
CA GLY A 105 9.10 24.56 -9.55
C GLY A 105 7.88 25.44 -9.85
N VAL A 106 6.69 24.85 -9.99
CA VAL A 106 5.48 25.58 -10.39
C VAL A 106 5.04 26.51 -9.28
N VAL A 107 4.85 27.78 -9.65
CA VAL A 107 4.33 28.81 -8.76
C VAL A 107 2.80 28.86 -8.92
N GLY A 108 2.09 28.73 -7.80
CA GLY A 108 0.64 28.83 -7.74
C GLY A 108 0.17 30.25 -7.99
N ASP A 109 -0.95 30.37 -8.71
CA ASP A 109 -1.68 31.62 -8.88
C ASP A 109 -2.69 31.83 -7.73
N SER A 110 -3.42 32.94 -7.76
CA SER A 110 -4.43 33.27 -6.75
C SER A 110 -5.64 32.32 -6.73
N ARG A 111 -5.77 31.41 -7.69
CA ARG A 111 -6.86 30.42 -7.77
C ARG A 111 -6.47 29.11 -7.09
N ILE A 112 -5.18 28.87 -6.89
CA ILE A 112 -4.68 27.69 -6.17
C ILE A 112 -4.90 27.88 -4.67
N ASN A 113 -5.64 26.94 -4.07
CA ASN A 113 -5.94 26.94 -2.64
C ASN A 113 -5.51 25.63 -1.95
N CYS A 114 -4.65 24.81 -2.55
CA CYS A 114 -4.21 23.56 -1.92
C CYS A 114 -3.47 23.72 -0.59
N ARG A 115 -2.90 24.89 -0.32
CA ARG A 115 -2.37 25.22 1.02
C ARG A 115 -3.45 25.28 2.09
N MET A 116 -4.69 25.64 1.72
CA MET A 116 -5.84 25.76 2.61
C MET A 116 -6.77 24.52 2.54
N ALA A 117 -6.26 23.37 2.11
CA ALA A 117 -7.08 22.19 1.86
C ALA A 117 -7.88 21.74 3.08
N LYS A 118 -7.32 21.93 4.29
CA LYS A 118 -7.98 21.59 5.54
C LYS A 118 -9.15 22.54 5.83
N GLU A 119 -8.92 23.83 5.70
CA GLU A 119 -9.91 24.88 5.94
C GLU A 119 -11.09 24.75 4.98
N GLU A 120 -10.81 24.48 3.70
CA GLU A 120 -11.82 24.23 2.66
C GLU A 120 -12.54 22.87 2.85
N GLY A 121 -11.86 21.88 3.44
CA GLY A 121 -12.42 20.55 3.69
C GLY A 121 -13.41 20.50 4.87
N ILE A 122 -13.23 21.34 5.90
CA ILE A 122 -14.08 21.37 7.10
C ILE A 122 -15.57 21.59 6.75
N PRO A 123 -15.96 22.59 5.94
CA PRO A 123 -17.34 22.77 5.51
C PRO A 123 -17.92 21.56 4.78
N GLY A 124 -17.11 20.91 3.93
CA GLY A 124 -17.51 19.69 3.22
C GLY A 124 -17.78 18.54 4.18
N PHE A 125 -16.92 18.36 5.19
CA PHE A 125 -17.08 17.32 6.20
C PHE A 125 -18.33 17.53 7.07
N LYS A 126 -18.58 18.77 7.51
CA LYS A 126 -19.79 19.12 8.27
C LYS A 126 -21.09 18.85 7.50
N ARG A 127 -21.07 18.93 6.17
CA ARG A 127 -22.23 18.58 5.32
C ARG A 127 -22.47 17.07 5.22
N ILE A 128 -21.42 16.27 5.40
CA ILE A 128 -21.49 14.81 5.32
C ILE A 128 -21.92 14.22 6.67
N GLU A 129 -21.54 14.88 7.77
CA GLU A 129 -21.96 14.49 9.11
C GLU A 129 -23.49 14.37 9.21
N GLY A 130 -23.98 13.19 9.63
CA GLY A 130 -25.41 12.89 9.74
C GLY A 130 -26.14 12.58 8.43
N SER A 131 -25.48 12.70 7.27
CA SER A 131 -26.07 12.35 5.97
C SER A 131 -25.87 10.87 5.62
N ASN A 132 -26.80 10.29 4.85
CA ASN A 132 -26.62 8.93 4.33
C ASN A 132 -25.67 8.93 3.12
N PHE A 133 -24.87 7.88 2.96
CA PHE A 133 -23.85 7.78 1.92
C PHE A 133 -24.42 7.98 0.50
N TYR A 134 -25.61 7.47 0.20
CA TYR A 134 -26.23 7.62 -1.12
C TYR A 134 -26.74 9.04 -1.43
N THR A 135 -26.88 9.92 -0.43
CA THR A 135 -27.30 11.32 -0.64
C THR A 135 -26.12 12.27 -0.77
N VAL A 136 -24.94 11.86 -0.32
CA VAL A 136 -23.72 12.68 -0.39
C VAL A 136 -23.29 12.84 -1.85
N LYS A 137 -23.17 14.11 -2.27
CA LYS A 137 -22.66 14.47 -3.60
C LYS A 137 -21.46 15.40 -3.47
N PHE A 138 -20.34 14.99 -4.07
CA PHE A 138 -19.12 15.79 -4.16
C PHE A 138 -19.19 16.71 -5.37
N ARG A 139 -19.33 18.02 -5.14
CA ARG A 139 -19.35 19.00 -6.23
C ARG A 139 -17.91 19.32 -6.67
N ARG A 140 -17.73 19.62 -7.96
CA ARG A 140 -16.42 20.05 -8.47
C ARG A 140 -15.98 21.39 -7.87
N ASN A 141 -16.93 22.28 -7.58
CA ASN A 141 -16.67 23.58 -6.96
C ASN A 141 -16.23 23.47 -5.50
N ASP A 142 -16.59 22.37 -4.82
CA ASP A 142 -16.16 22.11 -3.44
C ASP A 142 -14.74 21.49 -3.39
N ARG A 143 -14.10 21.29 -4.55
CA ARG A 143 -12.75 20.71 -4.62
C ARG A 143 -11.70 21.80 -4.49
N VAL A 144 -10.75 21.52 -3.62
CA VAL A 144 -9.49 22.23 -3.53
C VAL A 144 -8.75 22.17 -4.88
N GLN A 145 -8.27 23.32 -5.34
CA GLN A 145 -7.49 23.49 -6.56
C GLN A 145 -6.02 23.15 -6.28
N PRO A 146 -5.48 22.09 -6.90
CA PRO A 146 -4.10 21.67 -6.69
C PRO A 146 -3.12 22.54 -7.49
N LEU A 147 -1.88 22.66 -6.99
CA LEU A 147 -0.71 23.06 -7.78
C LEU A 147 -0.46 22.02 -8.88
N THR A 148 -1.25 22.08 -9.95
CA THR A 148 -1.07 21.25 -11.14
C THR A 148 -0.64 22.13 -12.28
N ILE A 149 0.35 21.67 -13.03
CA ILE A 149 0.57 22.20 -14.36
C ILE A 149 -0.67 21.79 -15.15
N ARG A 150 -1.49 22.76 -15.57
CA ARG A 150 -2.40 22.54 -16.70
C ARG A 150 -1.53 22.42 -17.95
N ARG A 151 -0.84 21.29 -18.11
CA ARG A 151 -0.33 20.93 -19.43
C ARG A 151 -1.57 20.59 -20.25
N HIS A 152 -2.01 21.53 -21.07
CA HIS A 152 -2.49 21.11 -22.38
C HIS A 152 -1.35 20.22 -22.92
N GLU A 153 -1.65 18.94 -23.16
CA GLU A 153 -0.69 17.92 -23.60
C GLU A 153 0.21 17.30 -22.50
N ILE A 154 -0.41 16.63 -21.54
CA ILE A 154 -0.02 15.22 -21.31
C ILE A 154 -1.29 14.40 -21.54
N LEU A 155 -1.55 14.15 -22.82
CA LEU A 155 -2.48 13.14 -23.24
C LEU A 155 -1.86 11.77 -22.93
N PHE A 156 -2.70 10.91 -22.36
CA PHE A 156 -2.68 9.46 -22.54
C PHE A 156 -1.64 8.63 -21.74
N ILE A 157 -2.15 7.54 -21.16
CA ILE A 157 -1.41 6.42 -20.53
C ILE A 157 -0.84 6.78 -19.15
N GLN A 158 -1.59 6.72 -18.05
CA GLN A 158 -1.39 5.59 -17.11
C GLN A 158 -2.54 5.35 -16.12
N SER A 159 -3.54 6.23 -15.99
CA SER A 159 -4.50 6.12 -14.87
C SER A 159 -5.79 5.34 -15.19
N PHE A 160 -6.08 5.06 -16.47
CA PHE A 160 -7.35 4.43 -16.87
C PHE A 160 -7.24 3.05 -17.51
N GLN A 161 -6.03 2.58 -17.87
CA GLN A 161 -5.84 1.26 -18.51
C GLN A 161 -5.54 0.13 -17.51
N ALA A 162 -5.32 0.43 -16.23
CA ALA A 162 -5.01 -0.56 -15.19
C ALA A 162 -6.23 -1.03 -14.36
N MET A 163 -7.44 -0.53 -14.62
CA MET A 163 -8.64 -0.92 -13.84
C MET A 163 -9.69 -1.72 -14.61
N PHE A 164 -9.57 -1.94 -15.93
CA PHE A 164 -10.63 -2.62 -16.71
C PHE A 164 -10.17 -3.62 -17.79
N THR A 165 -8.97 -4.17 -17.66
CA THR A 165 -8.56 -5.41 -18.34
C THR A 165 -7.75 -6.16 -17.29
N GLU A 166 -8.17 -7.28 -16.73
CA GLU A 166 -8.87 -8.42 -17.32
C GLU A 166 -9.87 -9.07 -16.34
N VAL A 167 -10.80 -9.79 -16.96
CA VAL A 167 -11.79 -10.73 -16.42
C VAL A 167 -11.14 -11.83 -15.58
#